data_AF-A0AAN5YEH8-F1
#
_entry.id   AF-A0AAN5YEH8-F1
#
_cell.length_a   1.000
_cell.length_b   1.000
_cell.length_c   1.000
_cell.angle_alpha   90.00
_cell.angle_beta   90.00
_cell.angle_gamma   90.00
#
_symmetry.space_group_name_H-M   'P 1'
#
loop_
_entity.id
_entity.type
_entity.pdbx_description
1 polymer ?
#
loop_
_entity_poly.entity_id
_entity_poly.type
_entity_poly.pdbx_seq_one_letter_code
_entity_poly.pdbx_strand_id
1 'polypeptide(L)'
;MTDLPKIGKPATNALATVGIDQIEQLSSVTKSNLAYLHGVGPKAIEILEKSLLELGLSFSLVSSDLPDLPFFLIGDLACDNAPKRRIARDLAMNLYAKGLVYDWSLMVDEVVYKAPYNDLVLTGRDQVLSSAIRVTDISSIEVFQILSHGKEAALHGKIVDKQGTFTYFSMFFVFASHKKDSVVSQIVHYQQI
;
A
#
# COMPACT_ATOMS: atom_id res chain seq x y z
N MET A 1 -10.80 -7.08 23.05
CA MET A 1 -9.87 -6.03 22.66
C MET A 1 -8.79 -6.04 23.70
N THR A 2 -7.60 -6.48 23.31
CA THR A 2 -6.47 -6.76 24.19
C THR A 2 -5.31 -5.87 23.80
N ASP A 3 -4.74 -5.17 24.76
CA ASP A 3 -3.58 -4.29 24.53
C ASP A 3 -2.39 -5.08 23.97
N LEU A 4 -1.52 -4.38 23.23
CA LEU A 4 -0.28 -4.96 22.75
C LEU A 4 0.63 -5.43 23.93
N PRO A 5 1.33 -6.56 23.77
CA PRO A 5 2.29 -7.02 24.77
C PRO A 5 3.45 -6.04 24.93
N LYS A 6 4.20 -6.18 26.03
CA LYS A 6 5.41 -5.37 26.25
C LYS A 6 6.47 -5.71 25.20
N ILE A 7 6.64 -4.81 24.24
CA ILE A 7 7.69 -4.81 23.22
C ILE A 7 8.57 -3.56 23.36
N GLY A 8 9.68 -3.51 22.61
CA GLY A 8 10.55 -2.35 22.64
C GLY A 8 9.83 -1.07 22.18
N LYS A 9 10.18 0.08 22.78
CA LYS A 9 9.62 1.40 22.44
C LYS A 9 9.58 1.69 20.93
N PRO A 10 10.59 1.34 20.11
CA PRO A 10 10.51 1.53 18.67
C PRO A 10 9.34 0.78 18.01
N ALA A 11 9.13 -0.49 18.37
CA ALA A 11 8.06 -1.31 17.81
C ALA A 11 6.68 -0.84 18.29
N THR A 12 6.56 -0.47 19.57
CA THR A 12 5.32 0.12 20.11
C THR A 12 4.94 1.39 19.35
N ASN A 13 5.89 2.31 19.15
CA ASN A 13 5.63 3.55 18.42
C ASN A 13 5.28 3.28 16.95
N ALA A 14 5.99 2.36 16.29
CA ALA A 14 5.75 2.03 14.89
C ALA A 14 4.33 1.48 14.67
N LEU A 15 3.86 0.56 15.53
CA LEU A 15 2.50 0.03 15.48
C LEU A 15 1.45 1.11 15.73
N ALA A 16 1.66 1.97 16.74
CA ALA A 16 0.76 3.07 17.03
C ALA A 16 0.63 4.06 15.85
N THR A 17 1.73 4.36 15.15
CA THR A 17 1.72 5.25 13.96
C THR A 17 0.84 4.72 12.82
N VAL A 18 0.71 3.40 12.70
CA VAL A 18 -0.15 2.73 11.70
C VAL A 18 -1.51 2.32 12.26
N GLY A 19 -1.89 2.83 13.44
CA GLY A 19 -3.20 2.58 14.03
C GLY A 19 -3.38 1.17 14.59
N ILE A 20 -2.30 0.43 14.83
CA ILE A 20 -2.33 -0.86 15.52
C ILE A 20 -2.05 -0.61 17.00
N ASP A 21 -3.08 -0.72 17.82
CA ASP A 21 -3.02 -0.59 19.28
C ASP A 21 -3.52 -1.83 20.03
N GLN A 22 -4.09 -2.80 19.29
CA GLN A 22 -4.62 -4.05 19.82
C GLN A 22 -4.04 -5.27 19.11
N ILE A 23 -3.83 -6.34 19.87
CA ILE A 23 -3.23 -7.57 19.34
C ILE A 23 -4.11 -8.23 18.28
N GLU A 24 -5.45 -8.15 18.41
CA GLU A 24 -6.38 -8.80 17.48
C GLU A 24 -6.31 -8.22 16.05
N GLN A 25 -5.88 -6.95 15.90
CA GLN A 25 -5.73 -6.32 14.59
C GLN A 25 -4.63 -7.00 13.74
N LEU A 26 -3.64 -7.62 14.40
CA LEU A 26 -2.55 -8.32 13.72
C LEU A 26 -3.01 -9.61 13.02
N SER A 27 -4.19 -10.15 13.35
CA SER A 27 -4.74 -11.30 12.65
C SER A 27 -5.16 -11.01 11.20
N SER A 28 -5.29 -9.73 10.84
CA SER A 28 -5.52 -9.29 9.46
C SER A 28 -4.22 -9.11 8.65
N VAL A 29 -3.06 -9.25 9.31
CA VAL A 29 -1.75 -8.93 8.74
C VAL A 29 -0.90 -10.19 8.64
N THR A 30 -0.11 -10.33 7.58
CA THR A 30 0.87 -11.41 7.48
C THR A 30 2.16 -11.05 8.21
N LYS A 31 2.84 -12.06 8.75
CA LYS A 31 4.13 -11.91 9.42
C LYS A 31 5.20 -11.29 8.51
N SER A 32 5.22 -11.67 7.23
CA SER A 32 6.17 -11.15 6.24
C SER A 32 5.94 -9.66 5.93
N ASN A 33 4.68 -9.24 5.77
CA ASN A 33 4.35 -7.84 5.56
C ASN A 33 4.74 -7.00 6.78
N LEU A 34 4.40 -7.44 8.00
CA LEU A 34 4.74 -6.72 9.23
C LEU A 34 6.26 -6.50 9.39
N ALA A 35 7.09 -7.41 8.88
CA ALA A 35 8.55 -7.28 8.94
C ALA A 35 9.10 -6.06 8.16
N TYR A 36 8.34 -5.49 7.23
CA TYR A 36 8.70 -4.26 6.53
C TYR A 36 8.41 -2.98 7.32
N LEU A 37 7.64 -3.06 8.41
CA LEU A 37 7.31 -1.89 9.21
C LEU A 37 8.57 -1.40 9.95
N HIS A 38 9.04 -0.20 9.59
CA HIS A 38 10.24 0.37 10.19
C HIS A 38 10.08 0.50 11.72
N GLY A 39 11.06 -0.02 12.47
CA GLY A 39 11.04 -0.07 13.93
C GLY A 39 10.51 -1.38 14.53
N VAL A 40 9.88 -2.26 13.73
CA VAL A 40 9.43 -3.59 14.18
C VAL A 40 10.46 -4.65 13.79
N GLY A 41 11.31 -5.02 14.75
CA GLY A 41 12.34 -6.05 14.55
C GLY A 41 11.85 -7.49 14.81
N PRO A 42 12.64 -8.52 14.45
CA PRO A 42 12.29 -9.93 14.62
C PRO A 42 11.86 -10.28 16.05
N LYS A 43 12.50 -9.68 17.06
CA LYS A 43 12.15 -9.94 18.45
C LYS A 43 10.75 -9.44 18.84
N ALA A 44 10.33 -8.29 18.30
CA ALA A 44 8.98 -7.80 18.52
C ALA A 44 7.97 -8.75 17.85
N ILE A 45 8.25 -9.19 16.62
CA ILE A 45 7.41 -10.13 15.89
C ILE A 45 7.24 -11.46 16.66
N GLU A 46 8.32 -12.02 17.22
CA GLU A 46 8.24 -13.23 18.06
C GLU A 46 7.31 -13.05 19.27
N ILE A 47 7.40 -11.91 19.95
CA ILE A 47 6.56 -11.61 21.12
C ILE A 47 5.10 -11.45 20.71
N LEU A 48 4.84 -10.74 19.60
CA LEU A 48 3.50 -10.56 19.05
C LEU A 48 2.88 -11.91 18.63
N GLU A 49 3.66 -12.76 17.96
CA GLU A 49 3.22 -14.11 17.55
C GLU A 49 2.85 -14.96 18.76
N LYS A 50 3.67 -14.95 19.82
CA LYS A 50 3.37 -15.67 21.06
C LYS A 50 2.08 -15.14 21.70
N SER A 51 1.90 -13.82 21.75
CA SER A 51 0.71 -13.18 22.33
C SER A 51 -0.56 -13.50 21.54
N LEU A 52 -0.47 -13.58 20.19
CA LEU A 52 -1.57 -14.04 19.35
C LEU A 52 -1.94 -15.49 19.68
N LEU A 53 -0.94 -16.38 19.77
CA LEU A 53 -1.16 -17.80 20.07
C LEU A 53 -1.80 -18.03 21.46
N GLU A 54 -1.42 -17.24 22.47
CA GLU A 54 -2.03 -17.29 23.81
C GLU A 54 -3.54 -16.94 23.78
N LEU A 55 -3.98 -16.18 22.78
CA LEU A 55 -5.38 -15.83 22.54
C LEU A 55 -6.09 -16.77 21.54
N GLY A 56 -5.41 -17.82 21.06
CA GLY A 56 -5.93 -18.71 20.01
C GLY A 56 -6.00 -18.05 18.62
N LEU A 57 -5.26 -16.97 18.43
CA LEU A 57 -5.16 -16.21 17.19
C LEU A 57 -3.83 -16.52 16.47
N SER A 58 -3.73 -16.11 15.22
CA SER A 58 -2.49 -16.13 14.45
C SER A 58 -2.41 -14.90 13.57
N PHE A 59 -1.22 -14.65 13.01
CA PHE A 59 -1.12 -13.80 11.82
C PHE A 59 -1.93 -14.41 10.67
N SER A 60 -2.31 -13.57 9.71
CA SER A 60 -2.92 -14.04 8.47
C SER A 60 -1.93 -14.96 7.72
N LEU A 61 -2.42 -16.13 7.29
CA LEU A 61 -1.71 -17.03 6.37
C LEU A 61 -1.97 -16.66 4.91
N VAL A 62 -3.01 -15.88 4.65
CA VAL A 62 -3.28 -15.36 3.33
C VAL A 62 -2.28 -14.24 3.11
N SER A 63 -1.22 -14.52 2.35
CA SER A 63 -0.62 -13.45 1.56
C SER A 63 -1.77 -12.92 0.73
N SER A 64 -2.29 -11.75 1.09
CA SER A 64 -3.03 -10.96 0.13
C SER A 64 -2.20 -10.96 -1.16
N ASP A 65 -2.85 -10.99 -2.33
CA ASP A 65 -2.22 -10.97 -3.67
C ASP A 65 -1.45 -9.65 -3.88
N LEU A 66 -0.56 -9.33 -2.95
CA LEU A 66 0.23 -8.13 -2.86
C LEU A 66 1.59 -8.46 -3.44
N PRO A 67 2.14 -7.54 -4.23
CA PRO A 67 3.54 -7.63 -4.61
C PRO A 67 4.43 -7.64 -3.36
N ASP A 68 5.64 -8.18 -3.50
CA ASP A 68 6.69 -8.07 -2.49
C ASP A 68 7.14 -6.61 -2.40
N LEU A 69 6.50 -5.85 -1.50
CA LEU A 69 6.68 -4.41 -1.37
C LEU A 69 7.75 -4.09 -0.32
N PRO A 70 8.62 -3.09 -0.56
CA PRO A 70 9.69 -2.72 0.36
C PRO A 70 9.20 -1.88 1.56
N PHE A 71 7.91 -1.93 1.88
CA PHE A 71 7.26 -1.17 2.95
C PHE A 71 6.03 -1.92 3.47
N PHE A 72 5.61 -1.60 4.69
CA PHE A 72 4.42 -2.20 5.29
C PHE A 72 3.14 -1.67 4.65
N LEU A 73 2.29 -2.56 4.12
CA LEU A 73 1.00 -2.20 3.54
C LEU A 73 -0.17 -2.64 4.42
N ILE A 74 -1.11 -1.74 4.73
CA ILE A 74 -2.28 -2.02 5.57
C ILE A 74 -3.55 -1.33 5.03
N GLY A 75 -4.73 -1.79 5.44
CA GLY A 75 -6.02 -1.11 5.18
C GLY A 75 -7.00 -1.93 4.33
N ASP A 76 -7.84 -1.24 3.54
CA ASP A 76 -8.81 -1.84 2.59
C ASP A 76 -8.07 -2.45 1.38
N LEU A 77 -7.49 -3.63 1.59
CA LEU A 77 -6.71 -4.35 0.58
C LEU A 77 -7.52 -5.44 -0.12
N ALA A 78 -8.74 -5.73 0.36
CA ALA A 78 -9.62 -6.74 -0.20
C ALA A 78 -10.11 -6.31 -1.59
N CYS A 79 -10.07 -7.24 -2.53
CA CYS A 79 -10.47 -7.03 -3.91
C CYS A 79 -11.52 -8.07 -4.30
N ASP A 80 -12.73 -7.98 -3.73
CA ASP A 80 -13.86 -8.92 -3.83
C ASP A 80 -14.29 -9.22 -5.27
N ASN A 81 -13.49 -10.01 -6.00
CA ASN A 81 -13.63 -10.24 -7.43
C ASN A 81 -13.83 -8.94 -8.26
N ALA A 82 -13.10 -7.89 -7.89
CA ALA A 82 -13.14 -6.58 -8.53
C ALA A 82 -11.78 -6.28 -9.20
N PRO A 83 -11.58 -6.72 -10.46
CA PRO A 83 -10.28 -6.62 -11.14
C PRO A 83 -9.72 -5.19 -11.17
N LYS A 84 -10.57 -4.18 -11.36
CA LYS A 84 -10.14 -2.78 -11.40
C LYS A 84 -9.66 -2.25 -10.05
N ARG A 85 -10.24 -2.69 -8.92
CA ARG A 85 -9.74 -2.35 -7.57
C ARG A 85 -8.34 -2.92 -7.37
N ARG A 86 -8.13 -4.18 -7.79
CA ARG A 86 -6.82 -4.84 -7.76
C ARG A 86 -5.79 -4.10 -8.61
N ILE A 87 -6.10 -3.80 -9.88
CA ILE A 87 -5.20 -3.08 -10.77
C ILE A 87 -4.84 -1.70 -10.22
N ALA A 88 -5.82 -0.94 -9.72
CA ALA A 88 -5.58 0.39 -9.15
C ALA A 88 -4.67 0.31 -7.92
N ARG A 89 -4.94 -0.63 -7.00
CA ARG A 89 -4.10 -0.90 -5.82
C ARG A 89 -2.66 -1.21 -6.22
N ASP A 90 -2.49 -2.21 -7.08
CA ASP A 90 -1.17 -2.73 -7.43
C ASP A 90 -0.36 -1.67 -8.18
N LEU A 91 -1.00 -0.92 -9.08
CA LEU A 91 -0.36 0.18 -9.78
C LEU A 91 0.03 1.33 -8.84
N ALA A 92 -0.84 1.70 -7.89
CA ALA A 92 -0.49 2.71 -6.88
C ALA A 92 0.71 2.28 -6.04
N MET A 93 0.72 1.04 -5.54
CA MET A 93 1.83 0.54 -4.73
C MET A 93 3.12 0.48 -5.53
N ASN A 94 3.05 0.06 -6.79
CA ASN A 94 4.18 0.04 -7.71
C ASN A 94 4.78 1.43 -7.93
N LEU A 95 3.95 2.47 -8.11
CA LEU A 95 4.46 3.84 -8.28
C LEU A 95 5.25 4.34 -7.06
N TYR A 96 4.99 3.80 -5.86
CA TYR A 96 5.77 4.07 -4.65
C TYR A 96 6.94 3.11 -4.43
N ALA A 97 6.87 1.89 -4.95
CA ALA A 97 7.87 0.84 -4.77
C ALA A 97 9.01 0.96 -5.79
N LYS A 98 9.87 1.96 -5.59
CA LYS A 98 11.05 2.21 -6.44
C LYS A 98 11.88 0.94 -6.66
N GLY A 99 12.16 0.62 -7.93
CA GLY A 99 13.12 -0.41 -8.31
C GLY A 99 12.57 -1.84 -8.31
N LEU A 100 11.26 -2.03 -8.10
CA LEU A 100 10.63 -3.32 -8.37
C LEU A 100 10.40 -3.53 -9.87
N VAL A 101 10.39 -4.80 -10.29
CA VAL A 101 9.99 -5.18 -11.64
C VAL A 101 8.49 -4.94 -11.77
N TYR A 102 8.12 -3.99 -12.64
CA TYR A 102 6.72 -3.65 -12.88
C TYR A 102 6.08 -4.59 -13.89
N ASP A 103 4.83 -4.96 -13.64
CA ASP A 103 4.00 -5.57 -14.66
C ASP A 103 3.51 -4.49 -15.63
N TRP A 104 4.20 -4.38 -16.77
CA TRP A 104 3.88 -3.46 -17.85
C TRP A 104 2.47 -3.69 -18.42
N SER A 105 1.87 -4.87 -18.20
CA SER A 105 0.55 -5.21 -18.73
C SER A 105 -0.60 -4.47 -18.06
N LEU A 106 -0.37 -3.78 -16.93
CA LEU A 106 -1.43 -3.05 -16.21
C LEU A 106 -1.80 -1.69 -16.83
N MET A 107 -1.02 -1.21 -17.79
CA MET A 107 -1.20 0.09 -18.45
C MET A 107 -1.18 -0.04 -19.97
N VAL A 108 -1.79 0.88 -20.71
CA VAL A 108 -1.54 1.03 -22.17
C VAL A 108 -0.12 1.57 -22.42
N ASP A 109 0.40 1.43 -23.65
CA ASP A 109 1.73 1.95 -24.01
C ASP A 109 1.81 3.47 -23.78
N GLU A 110 0.84 4.21 -24.31
CA GLU A 110 0.71 5.68 -24.22
C GLU A 110 -0.08 6.14 -22.97
N VAL A 111 0.21 5.53 -21.81
CA VAL A 111 -0.44 5.91 -20.55
C VAL A 111 -0.07 7.35 -20.17
N VAL A 112 -1.03 8.10 -19.65
CA VAL A 112 -0.82 9.48 -19.20
C VAL A 112 -0.86 9.56 -17.68
N TYR A 113 0.19 10.09 -17.07
CA TYR A 113 0.24 10.40 -15.64
C TYR A 113 0.20 11.91 -15.43
N LYS A 114 -0.61 12.36 -14.47
CA LYS A 114 -0.71 13.77 -14.08
C LYS A 114 -0.52 13.92 -12.57
N ALA A 115 0.32 14.85 -12.15
CA ALA A 115 0.41 15.30 -10.76
C ALA A 115 0.16 16.82 -10.68
N PRO A 116 -1.11 17.25 -10.50
CA PRO A 116 -1.51 18.65 -10.61
C PRO A 116 -0.79 19.60 -9.66
N TYR A 117 -0.39 19.15 -8.47
CA TYR A 117 0.34 19.99 -7.51
C TYR A 117 1.67 20.53 -8.05
N ASN A 118 2.28 19.83 -9.02
CA ASN A 118 3.59 20.16 -9.57
C ASN A 118 3.53 20.50 -11.07
N ASP A 119 2.33 20.69 -11.63
CA ASP A 119 2.09 20.84 -13.08
C ASP A 119 2.78 19.76 -13.94
N LEU A 120 2.93 18.55 -13.39
CA LEU A 120 3.63 17.45 -14.04
C LEU A 120 2.67 16.64 -14.91
N VAL A 121 3.06 16.43 -16.17
CA VAL A 121 2.42 15.51 -17.10
C VAL A 121 3.48 14.62 -17.73
N LEU A 122 3.23 13.32 -17.71
CA LEU A 122 4.11 12.30 -18.30
C LEU A 122 3.29 11.42 -19.22
N THR A 123 3.92 11.00 -20.32
CA THR A 123 3.29 10.12 -21.30
C THR A 123 4.23 8.96 -21.60
N GLY A 124 3.66 7.76 -21.67
CA GLY A 124 4.40 6.53 -21.94
C GLY A 124 4.83 5.83 -20.66
N ARG A 125 4.76 4.49 -20.67
CA ARG A 125 5.07 3.66 -19.49
C ARG A 125 6.45 3.95 -18.89
N ASP A 126 7.47 4.14 -19.72
CA ASP A 126 8.85 4.40 -19.28
C ASP A 126 8.95 5.70 -18.49
N GLN A 127 8.30 6.78 -18.93
CA GLN A 127 8.31 8.06 -18.22
C GLN A 127 7.57 7.96 -16.89
N VAL A 128 6.40 7.32 -16.89
CA VAL A 128 5.60 7.14 -15.66
C VAL A 128 6.37 6.34 -14.61
N LEU A 129 7.02 5.24 -14.98
CA LEU A 129 7.72 4.38 -14.03
C LEU A 129 9.10 4.92 -13.61
N SER A 130 9.76 5.69 -14.49
CA SER A 130 11.01 6.38 -14.14
C SER A 130 10.78 7.64 -13.31
N SER A 131 9.57 8.21 -13.35
CA SER A 131 9.14 9.29 -12.45
C SER A 131 8.84 8.76 -11.05
N ALA A 132 9.90 8.39 -10.32
CA ALA A 132 9.74 8.03 -8.93
C ALA A 132 9.05 9.18 -8.17
N ILE A 133 7.88 8.90 -7.59
CA ILE A 133 7.27 9.80 -6.62
C ILE A 133 8.29 9.93 -5.46
N ARG A 134 8.60 11.17 -5.07
CA ARG A 134 9.81 11.58 -4.32
C ARG A 134 10.01 10.97 -2.92
N VAL A 135 9.19 10.03 -2.46
CA VAL A 135 9.33 9.44 -1.11
C VAL A 135 10.23 8.21 -1.19
N THR A 136 11.53 8.39 -0.93
CA THR A 136 12.53 7.31 -1.04
C THR A 136 12.64 6.43 0.20
N ASP A 137 11.98 6.77 1.30
CA ASP A 137 12.08 6.08 2.60
C ASP A 137 10.72 5.82 3.23
N ILE A 138 9.81 5.21 2.47
CA ILE A 138 8.50 4.80 2.99
C ILE A 138 8.70 3.71 4.05
N SER A 139 8.05 3.89 5.21
CA SER A 139 7.90 2.86 6.24
C SER A 139 6.60 2.10 6.04
N SER A 140 5.49 2.82 5.80
CA SER A 140 4.19 2.19 5.59
C SER A 140 3.29 3.00 4.66
N ILE A 141 2.35 2.28 4.05
CA ILE A 141 1.20 2.85 3.35
C ILE A 141 -0.06 2.24 3.95
N GLU A 142 -1.00 3.09 4.33
CA GLU A 142 -2.34 2.70 4.76
C GLU A 142 -3.34 3.12 3.68
N VAL A 143 -4.03 2.14 3.09
CA VAL A 143 -5.09 2.35 2.10
C VAL A 143 -6.42 2.42 2.82
N PHE A 144 -7.07 3.59 2.79
CA PHE A 144 -8.34 3.77 3.50
C PHE A 144 -9.51 3.17 2.72
N GLN A 145 -9.54 3.37 1.40
CA GLN A 145 -10.61 2.88 0.56
C GLN A 145 -10.15 2.72 -0.89
N ILE A 146 -10.72 1.73 -1.57
CA ILE A 146 -10.62 1.56 -3.02
C ILE A 146 -12.02 1.45 -3.63
N LEU A 147 -12.32 2.30 -4.61
CA LEU A 147 -13.59 2.32 -5.34
C LEU A 147 -13.34 2.08 -6.82
N SER A 148 -14.29 1.44 -7.51
CA SER A 148 -14.25 1.33 -8.97
C SER A 148 -15.65 1.22 -9.57
N HIS A 149 -15.88 1.90 -10.69
CA HIS A 149 -17.11 1.82 -11.47
C HIS A 149 -16.84 2.08 -12.96
N GLY A 150 -17.41 1.27 -13.85
CA GLY A 150 -17.24 1.47 -15.30
C GLY A 150 -15.78 1.45 -15.75
N LYS A 151 -15.27 2.59 -16.21
CA LYS A 151 -13.86 2.80 -16.61
C LYS A 151 -13.03 3.50 -15.53
N GLU A 152 -13.56 3.72 -14.36
CA GLU A 152 -12.95 4.58 -13.35
C GLU A 152 -12.62 3.77 -12.10
N ALA A 153 -11.50 4.10 -11.46
CA ALA A 153 -11.20 3.68 -10.11
C ALA A 153 -10.54 4.82 -9.35
N ALA A 154 -10.67 4.80 -8.04
CA ALA A 154 -10.01 5.74 -7.15
C ALA A 154 -9.55 5.01 -5.89
N LEU A 155 -8.45 5.48 -5.32
CA LEU A 155 -8.00 5.09 -3.99
C LEU A 155 -7.32 6.26 -3.30
N HIS A 156 -7.36 6.23 -1.98
CA HIS A 156 -6.70 7.23 -1.16
C HIS A 156 -6.19 6.60 0.13
N GLY A 157 -5.24 7.29 0.75
CA GLY A 157 -4.57 6.74 1.91
C GLY A 157 -3.57 7.70 2.52
N LYS A 158 -2.74 7.13 3.39
CA LYS A 158 -1.68 7.81 4.13
C LYS A 158 -0.37 7.07 3.92
N ILE A 159 0.69 7.82 3.67
CA ILE A 159 2.05 7.33 3.58
C ILE A 159 2.76 7.83 4.83
N VAL A 160 3.55 6.95 5.46
CA VAL A 160 4.42 7.31 6.58
C VAL A 160 5.86 6.99 6.19
N ASP A 161 6.76 7.95 6.33
CA ASP A 161 8.19 7.74 6.13
C ASP A 161 8.86 7.06 7.35
N LYS A 162 10.13 6.68 7.23
CA LYS A 162 10.90 6.08 8.34
C LYS A 162 11.14 7.04 9.51
N GLN A 163 10.95 8.35 9.32
CA GLN A 163 11.04 9.36 10.37
C GLN A 163 9.71 9.54 11.13
N GLY A 164 8.62 8.95 10.64
CA GLY A 164 7.27 9.07 11.19
C GLY A 164 6.48 10.26 10.66
N THR A 165 7.01 11.02 9.69
CA THR A 165 6.26 12.05 8.99
C THR A 165 5.23 11.38 8.08
N PHE A 166 4.05 11.97 7.97
CA PHE A 166 3.00 11.43 7.12
C PHE A 166 2.50 12.44 6.09
N THR A 167 2.04 11.90 4.96
CA THR A 167 1.37 12.63 3.89
C THR A 167 0.16 11.85 3.42
N TYR A 168 -0.94 12.54 3.12
CA TYR A 168 -2.10 11.94 2.47
C TYR A 168 -1.97 11.98 0.96
N PHE A 169 -2.49 10.95 0.31
CA PHE A 169 -2.53 10.87 -1.14
C PHE A 169 -3.89 10.43 -1.65
N SER A 170 -4.20 10.77 -2.89
CA SER A 170 -5.36 10.28 -3.63
C SER A 170 -4.97 10.05 -5.08
N MET A 171 -5.31 8.89 -5.62
CA MET A 171 -5.06 8.53 -7.02
C MET A 171 -6.36 8.17 -7.71
N PHE A 172 -6.55 8.72 -8.90
CA PHE A 172 -7.66 8.42 -9.79
C PHE A 172 -7.13 7.73 -11.05
N PHE A 173 -7.83 6.70 -11.48
CA PHE A 173 -7.44 5.85 -12.61
C PHE A 173 -8.56 5.85 -13.64
N VAL A 174 -8.19 6.01 -14.90
CA VAL A 174 -9.08 5.78 -16.04
C VAL A 174 -8.56 4.56 -16.80
N PHE A 175 -9.46 3.64 -17.09
CA PHE A 175 -9.22 2.43 -17.86
C PHE A 175 -9.58 2.65 -19.33
N ALA A 176 -8.86 1.98 -20.23
CA ALA A 176 -9.10 2.08 -21.68
C ALA A 176 -10.54 1.67 -22.08
N SER A 177 -11.14 0.70 -21.37
CA SER A 177 -12.48 0.19 -21.63
C SER A 177 -13.23 -0.24 -20.36
N HIS A 178 -14.52 -0.54 -20.49
CA HIS A 178 -15.33 -1.06 -19.39
C HIS A 178 -15.05 -2.54 -19.08
N LYS A 179 -14.32 -3.25 -19.96
CA LYS A 179 -14.06 -4.69 -19.81
C LYS A 179 -13.31 -4.98 -18.50
N LYS A 180 -13.46 -6.20 -17.99
CA LYS A 180 -12.86 -6.63 -16.72
C LYS A 180 -11.33 -6.72 -16.79
N ASP A 181 -10.82 -7.09 -17.96
CA ASP A 181 -9.41 -7.21 -18.33
C ASP A 181 -8.82 -5.91 -18.89
N SER A 182 -9.54 -4.79 -18.79
CA SER A 182 -9.03 -3.50 -19.25
C SER A 182 -7.84 -3.06 -18.42
N VAL A 183 -6.95 -2.32 -19.07
CA VAL A 183 -5.75 -1.73 -18.47
C VAL A 183 -5.91 -0.21 -18.33
N VAL A 184 -5.03 0.41 -17.53
CA VAL A 184 -5.07 1.84 -17.21
C VAL A 184 -4.54 2.68 -18.39
N SER A 185 -5.28 3.72 -18.77
CA SER A 185 -4.89 4.71 -19.77
C SER A 185 -4.53 6.06 -19.17
N GLN A 186 -5.03 6.39 -17.97
CA GLN A 186 -4.66 7.63 -17.28
C GLN A 186 -4.59 7.42 -15.77
N ILE A 187 -3.62 8.09 -15.14
CA ILE A 187 -3.47 8.21 -13.69
C ILE A 187 -3.44 9.69 -13.34
N VAL A 188 -4.23 10.12 -12.36
CA VAL A 188 -4.15 11.46 -11.77
C VAL A 188 -3.82 11.30 -10.30
N HIS A 189 -2.69 11.85 -9.88
CA HIS A 189 -2.17 11.68 -8.54
C HIS A 189 -2.12 13.01 -7.79
N TYR A 190 -2.83 13.07 -6.67
CA TYR A 190 -2.83 14.17 -5.72
C TYR A 190 -2.03 13.76 -4.48
N GLN A 191 -0.85 14.35 -4.33
CA GLN A 191 -0.05 14.28 -3.12
C GLN A 191 0.70 15.59 -2.99
N GLN A 192 0.61 16.21 -1.82
CA GLN A 192 1.43 17.37 -1.49
C GLN A 192 2.81 16.87 -1.09
N ILE A 193 3.80 17.13 -1.95
CA ILE A 193 5.21 16.76 -1.72
C ILE A 193 5.93 17.92 -1.04
#